data_AF-A0A6P1ZKF5-F1
#
_entry.id   AF-A0A6P1ZKF5-F1
#
_cell.length_a   1.000
_cell.length_b   1.000
_cell.length_c   1.000
_cell.angle_alpha   90.00
_cell.angle_beta   90.00
_cell.angle_gamma   90.00
#
_symmetry.space_group_name_H-M   'P 1'
#
loop_
_entity.id
_entity.type
_entity.pdbx_description
1 polymer ?
#
loop_
_entity_poly.entity_id
_entity_poly.type
_entity_poly.pdbx_seq_one_letter_code
_entity_poly.pdbx_strand_id
1 'polypeptide(L)'
;MHTVEIRLLALAYALLSLGGLLLHLRIHPVDAALLNWVPAVVGALNCVVVPFLFLRRALVAWGFLLAVFTVIAGAVGMAYFSLHTGTGPVTLSAIFFTSTFPDILVLLTKLPLALAIVYLARPKGPVESQRGCAS
;
A
#
# COMPACT_ATOMS: atom_id res chain seq x y z
N MET A 1 -19.83 13.61 -8.72
CA MET A 1 -18.64 14.46 -8.90
C MET A 1 -17.32 13.87 -8.34
N HIS A 2 -17.27 12.71 -7.69
CA HIS A 2 -16.03 12.17 -7.09
C HIS A 2 -15.06 11.43 -8.03
N THR A 3 -15.35 11.31 -9.33
CA THR A 3 -14.54 10.48 -10.25
C THR A 3 -13.14 11.05 -10.48
N VAL A 4 -12.98 12.38 -10.50
CA VAL A 4 -11.66 13.02 -10.65
C VAL A 4 -10.82 12.84 -9.40
N GLU A 5 -11.42 13.03 -8.21
CA GLU A 5 -10.76 12.85 -6.92
C GLU A 5 -10.24 11.41 -6.74
N ILE A 6 -11.06 10.41 -7.06
CA ILE A 6 -10.66 8.99 -7.01
C ILE A 6 -9.48 8.73 -7.95
N ARG A 7 -9.48 9.29 -9.16
CA ARG A 7 -8.38 9.13 -10.12
C ARG A 7 -7.08 9.76 -9.62
N LEU A 8 -7.15 10.94 -9.02
CA LEU A 8 -5.99 11.63 -8.44
C LEU A 8 -5.42 10.86 -7.24
N LEU A 9 -6.29 10.35 -6.36
CA LEU A 9 -5.87 9.53 -5.22
C LEU A 9 -5.28 8.19 -5.67
N ALA A 10 -5.86 7.55 -6.68
CA ALA A 10 -5.30 6.32 -7.26
C ALA A 10 -3.92 6.57 -7.90
N LEU A 11 -3.75 7.70 -8.60
CA LEU A 11 -2.45 8.11 -9.14
C LEU A 11 -1.44 8.39 -8.02
N ALA A 12 -1.83 9.10 -6.97
CA ALA A 12 -0.98 9.34 -5.81
C ALA A 12 -0.55 8.02 -5.14
N TYR A 13 -1.47 7.06 -5.00
CA TYR A 13 -1.16 5.71 -4.51
C TYR A 13 -0.16 4.98 -5.43
N ALA A 14 -0.32 5.10 -6.75
CA ALA A 14 0.57 4.50 -7.74
C ALA A 14 1.98 5.10 -7.63
N LEU A 15 2.11 6.43 -7.59
CA LEU A 15 3.38 7.14 -7.47
C LEU A 15 4.08 6.82 -6.14
N LEU A 16 3.34 6.78 -5.04
CA LEU A 16 3.86 6.39 -3.73
C LEU A 16 4.35 4.93 -3.74
N SER A 17 3.61 4.02 -4.39
CA SER A 17 4.02 2.62 -4.54
C SER A 17 5.25 2.48 -5.43
N LEU A 18 5.34 3.25 -6.51
CA LEU A 18 6.51 3.30 -7.38
C LEU A 18 7.74 3.82 -6.64
N GLY A 19 7.60 4.95 -5.93
CA GLY A 19 8.67 5.53 -5.12
C GLY A 19 9.18 4.55 -4.07
N GLY A 20 8.27 3.87 -3.36
CA GLY A 20 8.63 2.83 -2.39
C GLY A 20 9.33 1.63 -3.03
N LEU A 21 8.88 1.17 -4.21
CA LEU A 21 9.54 0.09 -4.96
C LEU A 21 10.95 0.49 -5.40
N LEU A 22 11.12 1.68 -5.97
CA LEU A 22 12.44 2.17 -6.41
C LEU A 22 13.39 2.36 -5.23
N LEU A 23 12.89 2.84 -4.09
CA LEU A 23 13.68 2.94 -2.85
C LEU A 23 14.12 1.55 -2.38
N HIS A 24 13.21 0.57 -2.41
CA HIS A 24 13.53 -0.81 -2.05
C HIS A 24 14.60 -1.41 -2.96
N LEU A 25 14.46 -1.28 -4.28
CA LEU A 25 15.45 -1.79 -5.26
C LEU A 25 16.82 -1.12 -5.11
N ARG A 26 16.86 0.14 -4.66
CA ARG A 26 18.12 0.85 -4.37
C ARG A 26 18.84 0.30 -3.14
N ILE A 27 18.09 -0.10 -2.11
CA ILE A 27 18.65 -0.59 -0.83
C ILE A 27 18.93 -2.10 -0.92
N HIS A 28 18.03 -2.86 -1.54
CA HIS A 28 18.07 -4.31 -1.70
C HIS A 28 17.99 -4.68 -3.18
N PRO A 29 19.12 -4.70 -3.90
CA PRO A 29 19.12 -5.16 -5.29
C PRO A 29 18.62 -6.61 -5.37
N VAL A 30 17.74 -6.88 -6.34
CA VAL A 30 17.13 -8.20 -6.55
C VAL A 30 18.16 -9.26 -6.95
N ASP A 31 19.29 -8.82 -7.48
CA ASP A 31 20.41 -9.65 -7.92
C ASP A 31 21.21 -10.21 -6.74
N ALA A 32 21.06 -9.62 -5.54
CA ALA A 32 21.83 -9.99 -4.35
C ALA A 32 21.25 -11.19 -3.58
N ALA A 33 19.94 -11.40 -3.62
CA ALA A 33 19.30 -12.52 -2.93
C ALA A 33 17.90 -12.82 -3.48
N LEU A 34 17.55 -14.12 -3.55
CA LEU A 34 16.21 -14.59 -3.92
C LEU A 34 15.11 -14.03 -2.99
N LEU A 35 15.42 -13.79 -1.71
CA LEU A 35 14.48 -13.21 -0.76
C LEU A 35 14.08 -11.76 -1.12
N ASN A 36 14.91 -11.03 -1.87
CA ASN A 36 14.62 -9.65 -2.31
C ASN A 36 13.62 -9.61 -3.47
N TRP A 37 13.38 -10.74 -4.14
CA TRP A 37 12.39 -10.81 -5.24
C TRP A 37 10.96 -10.70 -4.73
N VAL A 38 10.65 -11.28 -3.57
CA VAL A 38 9.28 -11.29 -3.06
C VAL A 38 8.77 -9.87 -2.81
N PRO A 39 9.47 -9.00 -2.05
CA PRO A 39 9.04 -7.61 -1.86
C PRO A 39 9.02 -6.80 -3.17
N ALA A 40 9.96 -7.06 -4.10
CA ALA A 40 10.00 -6.37 -5.39
C ALA A 40 8.77 -6.69 -6.26
N VAL A 41 8.38 -7.97 -6.36
CA VAL A 41 7.18 -8.39 -7.10
C VAL A 41 5.92 -7.87 -6.43
N VAL A 42 5.81 -7.97 -5.10
CA VAL A 42 4.66 -7.44 -4.35
C VAL A 42 4.55 -5.92 -4.50
N GLY A 43 5.68 -5.20 -4.50
CA GLY A 43 5.74 -3.77 -4.76
C GLY A 43 5.29 -3.40 -6.18
N ALA A 44 5.73 -4.16 -7.19
CA ALA A 44 5.31 -3.98 -8.58
C ALA A 44 3.80 -4.22 -8.76
N LEU A 45 3.27 -5.29 -8.16
CA LEU A 45 1.83 -5.56 -8.16
C LEU A 45 1.06 -4.43 -7.49
N ASN A 46 1.52 -3.91 -6.35
CA ASN A 46 0.91 -2.74 -5.71
C ASN A 46 0.95 -1.49 -6.58
N CYS A 47 2.00 -1.30 -7.37
CA CYS A 47 2.15 -0.13 -8.23
C CYS A 47 1.15 -0.13 -9.39
N VAL A 48 0.73 -1.30 -9.87
CA VAL A 48 -0.11 -1.41 -11.07
C VAL A 48 -1.52 -1.90 -10.73
N VAL A 49 -1.63 -3.02 -10.02
CA VAL A 49 -2.91 -3.70 -9.77
C VAL A 49 -3.80 -2.89 -8.83
N VAL A 50 -3.27 -2.42 -7.70
CA VAL A 50 -4.09 -1.72 -6.70
C VAL A 50 -4.68 -0.41 -7.24
N PRO A 51 -3.91 0.49 -7.88
CA PRO A 51 -4.47 1.67 -8.54
C PRO A 51 -5.53 1.31 -9.57
N PHE A 52 -5.30 0.27 -10.37
CA PHE A 52 -6.28 -0.20 -11.36
C PHE A 52 -7.59 -0.67 -10.71
N LEU A 53 -7.52 -1.38 -9.58
CA LEU A 53 -8.70 -1.77 -8.82
C LEU A 53 -9.46 -0.55 -8.29
N PHE A 54 -8.76 0.48 -7.82
CA PHE A 54 -9.38 1.73 -7.35
C PHE A 54 -10.10 2.52 -8.45
N LEU A 55 -9.69 2.38 -9.70
CA LEU A 55 -10.39 3.02 -10.83
C LEU A 55 -11.75 2.38 -11.14
N ARG A 56 -12.00 1.16 -10.66
CA ARG A 56 -13.25 0.41 -10.89
C ARG A 56 -14.08 0.38 -9.61
N ARG A 57 -15.23 1.08 -9.59
CA ARG A 57 -16.10 1.17 -8.40
C ARG A 57 -16.46 -0.18 -7.77
N ALA A 58 -16.75 -1.19 -8.59
CA ALA A 58 -17.08 -2.54 -8.13
C ALA A 58 -15.91 -3.25 -7.41
N LEU A 59 -14.67 -2.79 -7.62
CA LEU A 59 -13.45 -3.42 -7.11
C LEU A 59 -12.74 -2.59 -6.03
N VAL A 60 -13.29 -1.43 -5.64
CA VAL A 60 -12.64 -0.55 -4.66
C VAL A 60 -12.42 -1.25 -3.31
N ALA A 61 -13.38 -2.08 -2.88
CA ALA A 61 -13.23 -2.87 -1.65
C ALA A 61 -12.08 -3.88 -1.75
N TRP A 62 -11.95 -4.55 -2.90
CA TRP A 62 -10.84 -5.47 -3.17
C TRP A 62 -9.49 -4.75 -3.22
N GLY A 63 -9.44 -3.58 -3.86
CA GLY A 63 -8.24 -2.72 -3.86
C GLY A 63 -7.82 -2.32 -2.43
N PHE A 64 -8.79 -1.99 -1.58
CA PHE A 64 -8.52 -1.66 -0.17
C PHE A 64 -8.00 -2.85 0.63
N LEU A 65 -8.61 -4.03 0.49
CA LEU A 65 -8.15 -5.24 1.17
C LEU A 65 -6.73 -5.62 0.74
N LEU A 66 -6.44 -5.55 -0.56
CA LEU A 66 -5.10 -5.82 -1.08
C LEU A 66 -4.07 -4.80 -0.59
N ALA A 67 -4.45 -3.51 -0.52
CA ALA A 67 -3.60 -2.47 0.06
C ALA A 67 -3.30 -2.74 1.54
N VAL A 68 -4.32 -3.07 2.34
CA VAL A 68 -4.15 -3.39 3.77
C VAL A 68 -3.25 -4.62 3.95
N PHE A 69 -3.54 -5.70 3.23
CA PHE A 69 -2.78 -6.94 3.30
C PHE A 69 -1.29 -6.70 3.02
N THR A 70 -0.98 -6.01 1.93
CA THR A 70 0.41 -5.79 1.51
C THR A 70 1.15 -4.80 2.41
N VAL A 71 0.47 -3.79 2.98
CA VAL A 71 1.05 -2.89 3.97
C VAL A 71 1.38 -3.65 5.26
N ILE A 72 0.48 -4.48 5.77
CA ILE A 72 0.72 -5.27 6.99
C ILE A 72 1.86 -6.27 6.75
N ALA A 73 1.79 -7.04 5.66
CA ALA A 73 2.82 -8.03 5.33
C ALA A 73 4.21 -7.38 5.17
N GLY A 74 4.27 -6.24 4.47
CA GLY A 74 5.51 -5.47 4.33
C GLY A 74 6.03 -4.93 5.66
N ALA A 75 5.16 -4.35 6.49
CA ALA A 75 5.56 -3.82 7.79
C ALA A 75 6.06 -4.90 8.74
N VAL A 76 5.37 -6.05 8.80
CA VAL A 76 5.80 -7.21 9.60
C VAL A 76 7.11 -7.78 9.07
N GLY A 77 7.27 -7.92 7.75
CA GLY A 77 8.50 -8.41 7.13
C GLY A 77 9.70 -7.51 7.43
N MET A 78 9.53 -6.19 7.29
CA MET A 78 10.56 -5.20 7.63
C MET A 78 10.89 -5.19 9.13
N ALA A 79 9.88 -5.24 10.00
CA ALA A 79 10.08 -5.31 11.44
C ALA A 79 10.83 -6.58 11.85
N TYR A 80 10.44 -7.74 11.32
CA TYR A 80 11.12 -9.01 11.56
C TYR A 80 12.59 -8.95 11.11
N PHE A 81 12.85 -8.43 9.90
CA PHE A 81 14.20 -8.27 9.38
C PHE A 81 15.04 -7.33 10.25
N SER A 82 14.49 -6.17 10.63
CA SER A 82 15.17 -5.20 11.49
C SER A 82 15.53 -5.78 12.86
N LEU A 83 14.72 -6.69 13.41
CA LEU A 83 15.01 -7.37 14.67
C LEU A 83 16.07 -8.47 14.54
N HIS A 84 16.15 -9.15 13.40
CA HIS A 84 17.08 -10.28 13.20
C HIS A 84 18.44 -9.87 12.64
N THR A 85 18.52 -8.74 11.92
CA THR A 85 19.77 -8.24 11.30
C THR A 85 20.33 -7.00 11.97
N GLY A 86 19.60 -6.38 12.90
CA GLY A 86 20.08 -5.23 13.66
C GLY A 86 21.21 -5.61 14.63
N THR A 87 22.47 -5.41 14.23
CA THR A 87 23.65 -5.67 15.07
C THR A 87 24.19 -4.44 15.80
N GLY A 88 23.40 -3.36 15.90
CA GLY A 88 23.81 -2.08 16.48
C GLY A 88 23.15 -1.77 17.84
N PRO A 89 23.70 -0.82 18.61
CA PRO A 89 23.09 -0.35 19.85
C PRO A 89 21.70 0.26 19.58
N VAL A 90 20.73 -0.05 20.44
CA VAL A 90 19.35 0.47 20.35
C VAL A 90 19.32 1.93 20.80
N THR A 91 19.72 2.84 19.90
CA THR A 91 19.64 4.28 20.11
C THR A 91 18.52 4.88 19.26
N LEU A 92 17.97 6.03 19.69
CA LEU A 92 16.95 6.74 18.91
C LEU A 92 17.45 7.09 17.51
N SER A 93 18.71 7.51 17.37
CA SER A 93 19.30 7.79 16.05
C SER A 93 19.37 6.54 15.17
N ALA A 94 19.70 5.38 15.73
CA ALA A 94 19.73 4.13 14.98
C ALA A 94 18.33 3.74 14.49
N ILE A 95 17.29 3.93 15.31
CA ILE A 95 15.89 3.65 14.93
C ILE A 95 15.43 4.56 13.79
N PHE A 96 15.77 5.85 13.81
CA PHE A 96 15.31 6.78 12.77
C PHE A 96 16.09 6.72 11.46
N PHE A 97 17.39 6.40 11.49
CA PHE A 97 18.25 6.51 10.31
C PHE A 97 18.83 5.18 9.81
N THR A 98 18.76 4.12 10.62
CA THR A 98 19.43 2.85 10.33
C THR A 98 18.50 1.64 10.42
N SER A 99 17.31 1.79 11.01
CA SER A 99 16.26 0.78 11.04
C SER A 99 15.29 0.98 9.87
N THR A 100 14.45 -0.03 9.63
CA THR A 100 13.38 0.00 8.62
C THR A 100 12.16 0.82 9.05
N PHE A 101 12.23 1.55 10.18
CA PHE A 101 11.11 2.34 10.70
C PHE A 101 10.64 3.43 9.71
N PRO A 102 11.51 4.21 9.05
CA PRO A 102 11.08 5.19 8.04
C PRO A 102 10.36 4.53 6.86
N ASP A 103 10.84 3.37 6.42
CA ASP A 103 10.22 2.61 5.32
C ASP A 103 8.82 2.12 5.70
N ILE A 104 8.63 1.67 6.95
CA ILE A 104 7.32 1.29 7.50
C ILE A 104 6.38 2.50 7.52
N LEU A 105 6.85 3.68 7.93
CA LEU A 105 6.03 4.90 7.91
C LEU A 105 5.60 5.26 6.48
N VAL A 106 6.51 5.23 5.51
CA VAL A 106 6.18 5.42 4.09
C VAL A 106 5.15 4.41 3.63
N LEU A 107 5.31 3.13 4.00
CA LEU A 107 4.35 2.08 3.65
C LEU A 107 2.96 2.33 4.27
N LEU A 108 2.90 2.77 5.52
CA LEU A 108 1.66 3.07 6.24
C LEU A 108 0.87 4.22 5.61
N THR A 109 1.51 5.18 4.94
CA THR A 109 0.81 6.28 4.24
C THR A 109 -0.14 5.79 3.15
N LYS A 110 0.03 4.55 2.64
CA LYS A 110 -0.90 3.94 1.68
C LYS A 110 -2.29 3.69 2.25
N LEU A 111 -2.40 3.42 3.56
CA LEU A 111 -3.69 3.13 4.21
C LEU A 111 -4.67 4.31 4.22
N PRO A 112 -4.29 5.53 4.67
CA PRO A 112 -5.20 6.67 4.62
C PRO A 112 -5.59 7.03 3.18
N LEU A 113 -4.69 6.89 2.19
CA LEU A 113 -5.05 7.07 0.78
C LEU A 113 -6.11 6.06 0.32
N ALA A 114 -5.91 4.78 0.61
CA ALA A 114 -6.85 3.71 0.26
C ALA A 114 -8.21 3.92 0.94
N LEU A 115 -8.21 4.33 2.22
CA LEU A 115 -9.44 4.62 2.97
C LEU A 115 -10.19 5.82 2.38
N ALA A 116 -9.49 6.89 2.00
CA ALA A 116 -10.09 8.05 1.35
C ALA A 116 -10.78 7.67 0.03
N ILE A 117 -10.15 6.81 -0.78
CA ILE A 117 -10.75 6.30 -2.02
C ILE A 117 -12.03 5.51 -1.73
N VAL A 118 -12.02 4.61 -0.74
CA VAL A 118 -13.21 3.83 -0.34
C VAL A 118 -14.33 4.76 0.10
N TYR A 119 -14.03 5.77 0.91
CA TYR A 119 -15.03 6.71 1.41
C TYR A 119 -15.71 7.49 0.27
N LEU A 120 -14.93 7.93 -0.72
CA LEU A 120 -15.43 8.63 -1.91
C LEU A 120 -16.19 7.71 -2.88
N ALA A 121 -15.83 6.42 -2.92
CA ALA A 121 -16.45 5.44 -3.80
C ALA A 121 -17.77 4.86 -3.25
N ARG A 122 -18.07 5.04 -1.96
CA ARG A 122 -19.32 4.54 -1.37
C ARG A 122 -20.54 5.10 -2.11
N PRO A 123 -21.49 4.26 -2.55
CA PRO A 123 -22.73 4.75 -3.14
C PRO A 123 -23.50 5.56 -2.09
N LYS A 124 -23.86 6.79 -2.43
CA LYS A 124 -24.78 7.62 -1.63
C LYS A 124 -26.20 7.28 -2.07
N GLY A 125 -26.90 6.47 -1.30
CA GLY A 125 -28.27 6.06 -1.56
C GLY A 125 -28.65 4.78 -0.80
N PRO A 126 -29.94 4.42 -0.74
CA PRO A 126 -30.36 3.15 -0.16
C PRO A 126 -29.65 1.99 -0.87
N VAL A 127 -29.26 0.98 -0.08
CA VAL A 127 -28.64 -0.25 -0.58
C VAL A 127 -29.51 -0.80 -1.70
N GLU A 128 -28.93 -1.42 -2.72
CA GLU A 128 -29.70 -1.98 -3.84
C GLU A 128 -30.79 -2.96 -3.38
N SER A 129 -30.58 -3.65 -2.26
CA SER A 129 -31.57 -4.49 -1.57
C SER A 129 -32.76 -3.74 -0.96
N GLN A 130 -32.69 -2.41 -0.84
CA GLN A 130 -33.74 -1.53 -0.35
C GLN A 130 -34.43 -0.74 -1.47
N ARG A 131 -33.99 -0.91 -2.72
CA ARG A 131 -34.77 -0.49 -3.88
C ARG A 131 -35.87 -1.53 -4.05
N GLY A 132 -36.99 -1.33 -3.36
CA GLY A 132 -38.16 -2.20 -3.49
C GLY A 132 -38.44 -2.48 -4.97
N CYS A 133 -38.88 -3.70 -5.28
CA CYS A 133 -39.23 -4.10 -6.64
C CYS A 133 -40.23 -3.07 -7.20
N ALA A 134 -39.77 -2.17 -8.07
CA ALA A 134 -40.64 -1.33 -8.85
C ALA A 134 -41.14 -2.19 -10.02
N SER A 135 -42.21 -2.95 -9.74
CA SER A 135 -43.08 -3.57 -10.74
C SER A 135 -44.03 -2.52 -11.31
#